data_AF-A0AAD9XLE8-F1
#
_entry.id   AF-A0AAD9XLE8-F1
#
_cell.length_a   1.000
_cell.length_b   1.000
_cell.length_c   1.000
_cell.angle_alpha   90.00
_cell.angle_beta   90.00
_cell.angle_gamma   90.00
#
_symmetry.space_group_name_H-M   'P 1'
#
loop_
_entity.id
_entity.type
_entity.pdbx_description
1 polymer ?
#
loop_
_entity_poly.entity_id
_entity_poly.type
_entity_poly.pdbx_seq_one_letter_code
_entity_poly.pdbx_strand_id
1 'polypeptide(L)'
;MTHADAVTSLATGFEGRLFGWWTRTLRLNARTTIINHTKTISTTTLVRTSIDPSSFIPSTSTTTTTSQPDGNPNRLQGKEISKLQNLKCKKLSDFKWYKDIFLTRVLQRADNANSYWKENFLSGLSKLFSNKVRDKMVEQMGMSDWSQIDLNTWTYGEIIATINTVALQLCNDIRLKSQLKKKQQLTTKKELGSWCEQFGFDKHPICRKRKTSKDIYRYRKKTGMGRRKIIPK
;
A
#
# COMPACT_ATOMS: atom_id res chain seq x y z
N MET A 1 25.37 -25.26 21.51
CA MET A 1 25.10 -24.39 20.34
C MET A 1 24.03 -23.41 20.77
N THR A 2 24.34 -22.14 20.90
CA THR A 2 23.33 -21.13 21.28
C THR A 2 22.37 -20.89 20.09
N HIS A 3 21.17 -20.36 20.35
CA HIS A 3 20.23 -20.01 19.27
C HIS A 3 20.86 -19.02 18.26
N ALA A 4 21.73 -18.12 18.75
CA ALA A 4 22.50 -17.20 17.92
C ALA A 4 23.48 -17.92 16.99
N ASP A 5 24.17 -18.97 17.46
CA ASP A 5 25.10 -19.76 16.64
C ASP A 5 24.36 -20.54 15.54
N ALA A 6 23.15 -21.02 15.83
CA ALA A 6 22.30 -21.70 14.84
C ALA A 6 21.83 -20.73 13.75
N VAL A 7 21.37 -19.53 14.11
CA VAL A 7 20.98 -18.49 13.14
C VAL A 7 22.17 -18.06 12.29
N THR A 8 23.35 -17.93 12.90
CA THR A 8 24.59 -17.57 12.19
C THR A 8 25.00 -18.66 11.19
N SER A 9 24.90 -19.93 11.58
CA SER A 9 25.19 -21.08 10.71
C SER A 9 24.21 -21.21 9.53
N LEU A 10 22.93 -20.87 9.76
CA LEU A 10 21.94 -20.77 8.69
C LEU A 10 22.25 -19.61 7.73
N ALA A 11 22.65 -18.47 8.28
CA ALA A 11 22.99 -17.29 7.49
C ALA A 11 24.25 -17.48 6.64
N THR A 12 25.22 -18.30 7.09
CA THR A 12 26.40 -18.66 6.30
C THR A 12 26.07 -19.54 5.09
N GLY A 13 24.97 -20.30 5.15
CA GLY A 13 24.47 -21.09 4.01
C GLY A 13 23.64 -20.30 3.01
N PHE A 14 23.46 -18.99 3.20
CA PHE A 14 22.76 -18.16 2.23
C PHE A 14 23.61 -18.01 0.97
N GLU A 15 23.01 -18.31 -0.18
CA GLU A 15 23.63 -18.11 -1.47
C GLU A 15 22.82 -17.13 -2.34
N GLY A 16 23.50 -16.59 -3.36
CA GLY A 16 22.91 -15.73 -4.37
C GLY A 16 22.16 -14.52 -3.80
N ARG A 17 20.85 -14.47 -4.07
CA ARG A 17 20.00 -13.30 -3.77
C ARG A 17 19.74 -13.13 -2.27
N LEU A 18 19.63 -14.24 -1.54
CA LEU A 18 19.38 -14.21 -0.10
C LEU A 18 20.62 -13.72 0.66
N PHE A 19 21.80 -14.14 0.21
CA PHE A 19 23.07 -13.62 0.71
C PHE A 19 23.21 -12.11 0.49
N GLY A 20 22.85 -11.63 -0.69
CA GLY A 20 22.89 -10.20 -1.02
C GLY A 20 21.97 -9.36 -0.13
N TRP A 21 20.74 -9.83 0.10
CA TRP A 21 19.82 -9.18 1.02
C TRP A 21 20.36 -9.17 2.45
N TRP A 22 20.84 -10.32 2.93
CA TRP A 22 21.39 -10.47 4.29
C TRP A 22 22.63 -9.58 4.52
N THR A 23 23.57 -9.56 3.58
CA THR A 23 24.89 -8.92 3.77
C THR A 23 24.99 -7.46 3.31
N ARG A 24 24.11 -7.00 2.42
CA ARG A 24 24.17 -5.62 1.88
C ARG A 24 22.98 -4.75 2.24
N THR A 25 21.78 -5.32 2.40
CA THR A 25 20.56 -4.53 2.62
C THR A 25 20.25 -4.32 4.11
N LEU A 26 20.48 -5.33 4.95
CA LEU A 26 20.21 -5.25 6.39
C LEU A 26 21.32 -4.48 7.12
N ARG A 27 20.95 -3.50 7.96
CA ARG A 27 21.90 -2.79 8.86
C ARG A 27 22.47 -3.76 9.90
N LEU A 28 23.70 -3.51 10.35
CA LEU A 28 24.38 -4.35 11.35
C LEU A 28 23.53 -4.55 12.61
N ASN A 29 22.95 -3.47 13.14
CA ASN A 29 22.09 -3.50 14.33
C ASN A 29 20.81 -4.33 14.11
N ALA A 30 20.26 -4.34 12.89
CA ALA A 30 19.10 -5.15 12.58
C ALA A 30 19.46 -6.63 12.45
N ARG A 31 20.67 -6.96 11.95
CA ARG A 31 21.17 -8.35 11.96
C ARG A 31 21.38 -8.85 13.37
N THR A 32 21.99 -8.06 14.25
CA THR A 32 22.22 -8.47 15.64
C THR A 32 20.90 -8.67 16.39
N THR A 33 19.90 -7.82 16.16
CA THR A 33 18.55 -8.03 16.69
C THR A 33 17.93 -9.33 16.17
N ILE A 34 18.07 -9.66 14.89
CA ILE A 34 17.55 -10.92 14.31
C ILE A 34 18.27 -12.13 14.89
N ILE A 35 19.61 -12.08 14.98
CA ILE A 35 20.44 -13.17 15.52
C ILE A 35 20.10 -13.44 16.99
N ASN A 36 19.82 -12.39 17.76
CA ASN A 36 19.54 -12.50 19.18
C ASN A 36 18.04 -12.65 19.51
N HIS A 37 17.14 -12.61 18.51
CA HIS A 37 15.72 -12.71 18.78
C HIS A 37 15.33 -14.15 19.11
N THR A 38 14.97 -14.39 20.37
CA THR A 38 14.32 -15.63 20.82
C THR A 38 12.85 -15.37 21.11
N LYS A 39 11.96 -16.24 20.61
CA LYS A 39 10.53 -16.25 20.98
C LYS A 39 10.22 -17.58 21.66
N THR A 40 9.92 -17.54 22.95
CA THR A 40 9.46 -18.72 23.70
C THR A 40 8.07 -19.09 23.21
N ILE A 41 7.97 -20.18 22.45
CA ILE A 41 6.69 -20.75 22.05
C ILE A 41 6.25 -21.66 23.19
N SER A 42 5.28 -21.22 23.99
CA SER A 42 4.54 -22.10 24.90
C SER A 42 3.63 -23.00 24.07
N THR A 43 4.17 -24.12 23.58
CA THR A 43 3.44 -25.14 22.82
C THR A 43 2.38 -25.80 23.70
N THR A 44 1.11 -25.50 23.44
CA THR A 44 0.10 -26.57 23.38
C THR A 44 -0.12 -26.84 21.91
N THR A 45 0.31 -28.01 21.45
CA THR A 45 -0.04 -28.78 20.24
C THR A 45 1.24 -29.33 19.61
N LEU A 46 1.41 -30.64 19.77
CA LEU A 46 2.48 -31.45 19.23
C LEU A 46 2.41 -31.45 17.69
N VAL A 47 3.44 -30.95 17.02
CA VAL A 47 3.80 -31.39 15.67
C VAL A 47 5.22 -31.93 15.74
N ARG A 48 5.30 -33.24 15.95
CA ARG A 48 6.52 -34.04 15.77
C ARG A 48 6.62 -34.34 14.29
N THR A 49 7.57 -33.73 13.59
CA THR A 49 8.13 -34.33 12.37
C THR A 49 9.55 -34.78 12.72
N SER A 50 9.67 -36.06 13.07
CA SER A 50 10.96 -36.74 13.05
C SER A 50 11.34 -36.96 11.60
N ILE A 51 12.45 -36.37 11.16
CA ILE A 51 13.09 -36.72 9.91
C ILE A 51 14.11 -37.81 10.25
N ASP A 52 13.83 -39.02 9.80
CA ASP A 52 14.71 -40.19 9.86
C ASP A 52 15.78 -40.05 8.75
N PRO A 53 17.09 -40.22 9.03
CA PRO A 53 18.14 -40.08 8.02
C PRO A 53 18.40 -41.43 7.34
N SER A 54 17.71 -41.73 6.24
CA SER A 54 18.17 -42.79 5.33
C SER A 54 17.56 -42.70 3.93
N SER A 55 18.37 -42.28 2.96
CA SER A 55 18.45 -42.85 1.60
C SER A 55 19.38 -41.99 0.74
N PHE A 56 20.66 -42.30 0.84
CA PHE A 56 21.70 -41.82 -0.07
C PHE A 56 21.61 -42.67 -1.34
N ILE A 57 21.17 -42.09 -2.46
CA ILE A 57 21.41 -42.65 -3.80
C ILE A 57 21.98 -41.51 -4.67
N PRO A 58 23.26 -41.57 -5.05
CA PRO A 58 23.84 -40.56 -5.94
C PRO A 58 23.39 -40.86 -7.37
N SER A 59 22.44 -40.08 -7.87
CA SER A 59 22.05 -40.14 -9.28
C SER A 59 23.02 -39.29 -10.10
N THR A 60 23.95 -40.01 -10.72
CA THR A 60 24.78 -39.72 -11.87
C THR A 60 24.49 -38.40 -12.60
N SER A 61 25.50 -37.54 -12.60
CA SER A 61 25.63 -36.35 -13.44
C SER A 61 25.47 -36.72 -14.92
N THR A 62 24.44 -36.19 -15.57
CA THR A 62 24.42 -36.04 -17.04
C THR A 62 24.49 -34.56 -17.34
N THR A 63 25.69 -34.11 -17.72
CA THR A 63 25.97 -32.78 -18.22
C THR A 63 25.32 -32.62 -19.59
N THR A 64 24.09 -32.13 -19.63
CA THR A 64 23.52 -31.57 -20.86
C THR A 64 23.92 -30.11 -20.94
N THR A 65 24.95 -29.86 -21.74
CA THR A 65 25.44 -28.53 -22.11
C THR A 65 24.36 -27.82 -22.93
N THR A 66 23.38 -27.22 -22.24
CA THR A 66 22.47 -26.26 -22.86
C THR A 66 23.29 -25.02 -23.17
N SER A 67 23.57 -24.84 -24.47
CA SER A 67 24.04 -23.61 -25.08
C SER A 67 23.53 -22.37 -24.33
N GLN A 68 24.46 -21.62 -23.74
CA GLN A 68 24.15 -20.31 -23.20
C GLN A 68 23.55 -19.43 -24.30
N PRO A 69 22.38 -18.82 -24.11
CA PRO A 69 22.01 -17.69 -24.94
C PRO A 69 22.97 -16.56 -24.58
N ASP A 70 23.68 -16.03 -25.57
CA ASP A 70 24.50 -14.82 -25.48
C ASP A 70 23.70 -13.66 -24.89
N GLY A 71 23.74 -13.58 -23.56
CA GLY A 71 22.94 -12.68 -22.75
C GLY A 71 23.88 -11.95 -21.82
N ASN A 72 24.69 -11.05 -22.37
CA ASN A 72 25.53 -10.14 -21.58
C ASN A 72 24.70 -9.63 -20.38
N PRO A 73 25.09 -9.93 -19.12
CA PRO A 73 24.30 -9.61 -17.93
C PRO A 73 24.01 -8.10 -17.84
N ASN A 74 24.85 -7.26 -18.43
CA ASN A 74 24.67 -5.82 -18.50
C ASN A 74 23.48 -5.41 -19.39
N ARG A 75 23.17 -6.14 -20.47
CA ARG A 75 21.99 -5.87 -21.33
C ARG A 75 20.68 -6.22 -20.63
N LEU A 76 20.66 -7.30 -19.84
CA LEU A 76 19.49 -7.69 -19.05
C LEU A 76 19.27 -6.72 -17.87
N GLN A 77 20.34 -6.28 -17.22
CA GLN A 77 20.25 -5.24 -16.19
C GLN A 77 19.77 -3.90 -16.76
N GLY A 78 20.22 -3.49 -17.95
CA GLY A 78 19.72 -2.28 -18.63
C GLY A 78 18.21 -2.29 -18.90
N LYS A 79 17.67 -3.44 -19.37
CA LYS A 79 16.23 -3.62 -19.55
C LYS A 79 15.48 -3.56 -18.22
N GLU A 80 15.99 -4.16 -17.15
CA GLU A 80 15.37 -4.10 -15.82
C GLU A 80 15.43 -2.68 -15.20
N ILE A 81 16.51 -1.91 -15.45
CA ILE A 81 16.65 -0.50 -15.04
C ILE A 81 15.54 0.36 -15.65
N SER A 82 15.36 0.25 -16.98
CA SER A 82 14.32 1.00 -17.69
C SER A 82 12.90 0.66 -17.19
N LYS A 83 12.64 -0.61 -16.85
CA LYS A 83 11.35 -1.02 -16.28
C LYS A 83 11.12 -0.47 -14.86
N LEU A 84 12.18 -0.27 -14.08
CA LEU A 84 12.09 0.29 -12.73
C LEU A 84 11.90 1.80 -12.72
N GLN A 85 12.65 2.52 -13.56
CA GLN A 85 12.55 3.98 -13.69
C GLN A 85 11.18 4.42 -14.22
N ASN A 86 10.58 3.59 -15.08
CA ASN A 86 9.24 3.83 -15.63
C ASN A 86 8.09 3.35 -14.73
N LEU A 87 8.38 2.74 -13.57
CA LEU A 87 7.34 2.27 -12.64
C LEU A 87 6.72 3.47 -11.92
N LYS A 88 5.41 3.68 -12.10
CA LYS A 88 4.66 4.79 -11.48
C LYS A 88 3.41 4.30 -10.76
N CYS A 89 3.07 4.95 -9.66
CA CYS A 89 1.91 4.73 -8.81
C CYS A 89 0.94 5.90 -8.95
N LYS A 90 -0.01 5.80 -9.89
CA LYS A 90 -0.96 6.88 -10.19
C LYS A 90 -2.03 7.04 -9.09
N LYS A 91 -2.47 5.94 -8.49
CA LYS A 91 -3.51 5.92 -7.46
C LYS A 91 -2.97 5.33 -6.16
N LEU A 92 -3.52 5.77 -5.02
CA LEU A 92 -3.18 5.22 -3.71
C LEU A 92 -3.59 3.75 -3.56
N SER A 93 -4.67 3.32 -4.25
CA SER A 93 -5.12 1.93 -4.28
C SER A 93 -4.04 0.97 -4.78
N ASP A 94 -3.21 1.45 -5.70
CA ASP A 94 -2.23 0.64 -6.41
C ASP A 94 -0.88 0.62 -5.65
N PHE A 95 -0.79 1.34 -4.53
CA PHE A 95 0.44 1.51 -3.78
C PHE A 95 1.01 0.18 -3.26
N LYS A 96 0.16 -0.75 -2.82
CA LYS A 96 0.61 -2.07 -2.36
C LYS A 96 1.37 -2.80 -3.46
N TRP A 97 0.77 -2.89 -4.65
CA TRP A 97 1.38 -3.51 -5.82
C TRP A 97 2.66 -2.77 -6.23
N TYR A 98 2.61 -1.43 -6.31
CA TYR A 98 3.77 -0.61 -6.66
C TYR A 98 4.96 -0.86 -5.73
N LYS A 99 4.71 -0.82 -4.42
CA LYS A 99 5.71 -1.06 -3.38
C LYS A 99 6.32 -2.45 -3.53
N ASP A 100 5.50 -3.48 -3.66
CA ASP A 100 5.98 -4.86 -3.75
C ASP A 100 6.82 -5.07 -5.03
N ILE A 101 6.34 -4.61 -6.19
CA ILE A 101 7.08 -4.70 -7.46
C ILE A 101 8.39 -3.91 -7.42
N PHE A 102 8.37 -2.69 -6.88
CA PHE A 102 9.56 -1.86 -6.77
C PHE A 102 10.60 -2.52 -5.87
N LEU A 103 10.19 -2.98 -4.67
CA LEU A 103 11.08 -3.62 -3.72
C LEU A 103 11.67 -4.92 -4.25
N THR A 104 10.84 -5.79 -4.85
CA THR A 104 11.31 -7.06 -5.42
C THR A 104 12.41 -6.82 -6.44
N ARG A 105 12.33 -5.77 -7.25
CA ARG A 105 13.34 -5.49 -8.27
C ARG A 105 14.54 -4.70 -7.74
N VAL A 106 14.34 -3.69 -6.89
CA VAL A 106 15.44 -2.85 -6.38
C VAL A 106 16.36 -3.65 -5.46
N LEU A 107 15.81 -4.52 -4.61
CA LEU A 107 16.57 -5.31 -3.64
C LEU A 107 17.44 -6.39 -4.29
N GLN A 108 17.20 -6.71 -5.57
CA GLN A 108 18.01 -7.65 -6.33
C GLN A 108 19.27 -7.01 -6.90
N ARG A 109 19.39 -5.67 -6.83
CA ARG A 109 20.49 -4.93 -7.42
C ARG A 109 21.65 -4.75 -6.43
N ALA A 110 22.86 -4.60 -6.96
CA ALA A 110 24.04 -4.32 -6.15
C ALA A 110 24.06 -2.88 -5.60
N ASP A 111 23.50 -1.93 -6.35
CA ASP A 111 23.43 -0.50 -6.03
C ASP A 111 22.16 -0.10 -5.25
N ASN A 112 21.45 -1.06 -4.65
CA ASN A 112 20.14 -0.82 -4.02
C ASN A 112 20.15 0.19 -2.86
N ALA A 113 21.31 0.37 -2.21
CA ALA A 113 21.49 1.28 -1.09
C ALA A 113 21.58 2.76 -1.51
N ASN A 114 21.83 3.03 -2.80
CA ASN A 114 22.00 4.38 -3.35
C ASN A 114 20.73 5.24 -3.18
N SER A 115 20.91 6.50 -2.77
CA SER A 115 19.84 7.50 -2.66
C SER A 115 19.04 7.67 -3.96
N TYR A 116 19.66 7.47 -5.13
CA TYR A 116 18.99 7.53 -6.42
C TYR A 116 17.73 6.65 -6.48
N TRP A 117 17.79 5.43 -5.97
CA TRP A 117 16.65 4.51 -6.01
C TRP A 117 15.56 4.89 -5.02
N LYS A 118 15.93 5.50 -3.90
CA LYS A 118 14.99 6.04 -2.91
C LYS A 118 14.25 7.25 -3.48
N GLU A 119 14.95 8.15 -4.17
CA GLU A 119 14.33 9.25 -4.93
C GLU A 119 13.43 8.73 -6.05
N ASN A 120 13.90 7.73 -6.81
CA ASN A 120 13.10 7.12 -7.86
C ASN A 120 11.81 6.50 -7.28
N PHE A 121 11.88 5.88 -6.10
CA PHE A 121 10.71 5.36 -5.40
C PHE A 121 9.71 6.45 -5.03
N LEU A 122 10.18 7.58 -4.52
CA LEU A 122 9.33 8.72 -4.15
C LEU A 122 8.74 9.45 -5.37
N SER A 123 9.54 9.62 -6.42
CA SER A 123 9.10 10.21 -7.70
C SER A 123 8.16 9.29 -8.49
N GLY A 124 8.09 8.01 -8.12
CA GLY A 124 7.13 7.08 -8.67
C GLY A 124 5.71 7.31 -8.15
N LEU A 125 5.56 7.94 -6.99
CA LEU A 125 4.25 8.28 -6.41
C LEU A 125 3.57 9.43 -7.18
N SER A 126 2.24 9.52 -7.08
CA SER A 126 1.49 10.66 -7.60
C SER A 126 1.98 11.98 -6.99
N LYS A 127 2.12 13.03 -7.80
CA LYS A 127 2.78 14.31 -7.45
C LYS A 127 2.30 14.92 -6.13
N LEU A 128 0.98 14.98 -5.92
CA LEU A 128 0.40 15.53 -4.69
C LEU A 128 0.75 14.69 -3.46
N PHE A 129 0.78 13.37 -3.64
CA PHE A 129 1.08 12.44 -2.56
C PHE A 129 2.58 12.43 -2.24
N SER A 130 3.44 12.42 -3.27
CA SER A 130 4.89 12.50 -3.08
C SER A 130 5.29 13.76 -2.33
N ASN A 131 4.68 14.91 -2.63
CA ASN A 131 4.98 16.17 -1.94
C ASN A 131 4.61 16.09 -0.46
N LYS A 132 3.42 15.58 -0.11
CA LYS A 132 3.06 15.38 1.30
C LYS A 132 4.01 14.44 2.04
N VAL A 133 4.51 13.40 1.36
CA VAL A 133 5.52 12.49 1.95
C VAL A 133 6.82 13.24 2.20
N ARG A 134 7.27 14.05 1.24
CA ARG A 134 8.45 14.90 1.38
C ARG A 134 8.32 15.87 2.55
N ASP A 135 7.20 16.57 2.63
CA ASP A 135 6.91 17.51 3.73
C ASP A 135 6.98 16.80 5.09
N LYS A 136 6.42 15.59 5.19
CA LYS A 136 6.48 14.81 6.43
C LYS A 136 7.89 14.40 6.82
N MET A 137 8.72 14.02 5.85
CA MET A 137 10.12 13.66 6.11
C MET A 137 10.96 14.88 6.53
N VAL A 138 10.72 16.05 5.92
CA VAL A 138 11.33 17.34 6.31
C VAL A 138 10.96 17.68 7.74
N GLU A 139 9.68 17.58 8.08
CA GLU A 139 9.16 17.81 9.43
C GLU A 139 9.77 16.85 10.47
N GLN A 140 9.87 15.56 10.14
CA GLN A 140 10.44 14.54 11.03
C GLN A 140 11.92 14.78 11.35
N MET A 141 12.68 15.33 10.41
CA MET A 141 14.11 15.62 10.58
C MET A 141 14.38 17.04 11.09
N GLY A 142 13.35 17.87 11.25
CA GLY A 142 13.51 19.28 11.64
C GLY A 142 14.27 20.12 10.60
N MET A 143 14.21 19.73 9.32
CA MET A 143 14.88 20.43 8.22
C MET A 143 14.00 21.56 7.70
N SER A 144 14.59 22.55 7.02
CA SER A 144 13.82 23.65 6.42
C SER A 144 13.33 23.36 5.01
N ASP A 145 14.04 22.52 4.27
CA ASP A 145 13.71 22.17 2.88
C ASP A 145 14.07 20.72 2.52
N TRP A 146 13.41 20.18 1.48
CA TRP A 146 13.65 18.84 0.95
C TRP A 146 15.09 18.67 0.43
N SER A 147 15.70 19.74 -0.10
CA SER A 147 17.05 19.72 -0.64
C SER A 147 18.14 19.33 0.38
N GLN A 148 17.85 19.47 1.67
CA GLN A 148 18.79 19.16 2.77
C GLN A 148 18.71 17.70 3.24
N ILE A 149 17.73 16.93 2.76
CA ILE A 149 17.53 15.54 3.21
C ILE A 149 18.52 14.62 2.50
N ASP A 150 19.43 14.02 3.29
CA ASP A 150 20.26 12.93 2.80
C ASP A 150 19.51 11.60 2.89
N LEU A 151 18.94 11.16 1.76
CA LEU A 151 18.26 9.87 1.65
C LEU A 151 19.19 8.67 1.84
N ASN A 152 20.51 8.81 1.83
CA ASN A 152 21.41 7.69 2.16
C ASN A 152 21.20 7.21 3.60
N THR A 153 20.88 8.13 4.52
CA THR A 153 20.58 7.82 5.93
C THR A 153 19.23 7.13 6.13
N TRP A 154 18.34 7.16 5.15
CA TRP A 154 17.02 6.53 5.23
C TRP A 154 17.03 5.09 4.70
N THR A 155 16.33 4.19 5.38
CA THR A 155 16.03 2.85 4.88
C THR A 155 14.72 2.85 4.08
N TYR A 156 14.56 1.88 3.19
CA TYR A 156 13.28 1.67 2.52
C TYR A 156 12.14 1.45 3.52
N GLY A 157 12.41 0.78 4.65
CA GLY A 157 11.43 0.58 5.71
C GLY A 157 10.92 1.88 6.32
N GLU A 158 11.82 2.79 6.68
CA GLU A 158 11.48 4.12 7.21
C GLU A 158 10.68 4.95 6.18
N ILE A 159 11.14 4.97 4.92
CA ILE A 159 10.42 5.66 3.83
C ILE A 159 9.00 5.11 3.68
N ILE A 160 8.84 3.78 3.64
CA ILE A 160 7.53 3.12 3.51
C ILE A 160 6.65 3.41 4.73
N ALA A 161 7.22 3.44 5.94
CA ALA A 161 6.49 3.78 7.15
C ALA A 161 5.93 5.21 7.09
N THR A 162 6.75 6.18 6.64
CA THR A 162 6.31 7.56 6.43
C THR A 162 5.22 7.63 5.35
N ILE A 163 5.38 6.93 4.23
CA ILE A 163 4.36 6.85 3.17
C ILE A 163 3.03 6.32 3.72
N ASN A 164 3.05 5.21 4.48
CA ASN A 164 1.83 4.65 5.07
C ASN A 164 1.16 5.62 6.04
N THR A 165 1.94 6.33 6.85
CA THR A 165 1.43 7.34 7.78
C THR A 165 0.71 8.46 7.04
N VAL A 166 1.33 9.01 6.00
CA VAL A 166 0.75 10.06 5.16
C VAL A 166 -0.48 9.55 4.39
N ALA A 167 -0.46 8.30 3.92
CA ALA A 167 -1.60 7.69 3.24
C ALA A 167 -2.82 7.58 4.15
N LEU A 168 -2.62 7.16 5.41
CA LEU A 168 -3.68 7.07 6.41
C LEU A 168 -4.24 8.45 6.76
N GLN A 169 -3.38 9.44 6.97
CA GLN A 169 -3.79 10.82 7.21
C GLN A 169 -4.64 11.35 6.04
N LEU A 170 -4.18 11.15 4.80
CA LEU A 170 -4.91 11.58 3.62
C LEU A 170 -6.27 10.88 3.47
N CYS A 171 -6.36 9.59 3.79
CA CYS A 171 -7.63 8.87 3.80
C CYS A 171 -8.61 9.45 4.83
N ASN A 172 -8.12 9.78 6.03
CA ASN A 172 -8.92 10.41 7.07
C ASN A 172 -9.40 11.81 6.66
N ASP A 173 -8.52 12.62 6.06
CA ASP A 173 -8.87 13.95 5.55
C ASP A 173 -9.97 13.89 4.49
N ILE A 174 -9.85 12.97 3.53
CA ILE A 174 -10.86 12.78 2.47
C ILE A 174 -12.20 12.36 3.10
N ARG A 175 -12.16 11.43 4.06
CA ARG A 175 -13.35 10.98 4.79
C ARG A 175 -14.00 12.15 5.56
N LEU A 176 -13.23 12.95 6.27
CA LEU A 176 -13.73 14.10 7.02
C LEU A 176 -14.33 15.17 6.10
N LYS A 177 -13.61 15.54 5.03
CA LYS A 177 -14.09 16.50 4.02
C LYS A 177 -15.39 16.05 3.37
N SER A 178 -15.54 14.75 3.09
CA SER A 178 -16.79 14.20 2.54
C SER A 178 -17.98 14.35 3.50
N GLN A 179 -17.75 14.15 4.81
CA GLN A 179 -18.77 14.32 5.84
C GLN A 179 -19.15 15.79 6.01
N LEU A 180 -18.16 16.70 6.05
CA LEU A 180 -18.40 18.14 6.14
C LEU A 180 -19.19 18.64 4.95
N LYS A 181 -18.83 18.26 3.72
CA LYS A 181 -19.56 18.63 2.50
C LYS A 181 -21.01 18.13 2.53
N LYS A 182 -21.25 16.92 3.06
CA LYS A 182 -22.61 16.39 3.22
C LYS A 182 -23.43 17.18 4.24
N LYS A 183 -22.83 17.52 5.38
CA LYS A 183 -23.47 18.36 6.41
C LYS A 183 -23.78 19.76 5.88
N GLN A 184 -22.80 20.40 5.21
CA GLN A 184 -22.98 21.71 4.59
C GLN A 184 -24.10 21.69 3.55
N GLN A 185 -24.15 20.70 2.66
CA GLN A 185 -25.27 20.61 1.70
C GLN A 185 -26.63 20.43 2.37
N LEU A 186 -26.69 19.71 3.49
CA LEU A 186 -27.93 19.57 4.26
C LEU A 186 -28.32 20.90 4.94
N THR A 187 -27.38 21.63 5.51
CA THR A 187 -27.65 22.94 6.13
C THR A 187 -28.05 23.96 5.07
N THR A 188 -27.31 24.07 3.96
CA THR A 188 -27.67 24.97 2.85
C THR A 188 -29.06 24.68 2.30
N LYS A 189 -29.46 23.41 2.18
CA LYS A 189 -30.84 23.06 1.77
C LYS A 189 -31.90 23.46 2.80
N LYS A 190 -31.59 23.38 4.10
CA LYS A 190 -32.49 23.83 5.16
C LYS A 190 -32.64 25.35 5.18
N GLU A 191 -31.52 26.08 5.14
CA GLU A 191 -31.50 27.54 5.10
C GLU A 191 -32.27 28.06 3.88
N LEU A 192 -32.01 27.49 2.70
CA LEU A 192 -32.70 27.91 1.49
C LEU A 192 -34.19 27.56 1.52
N GLY A 193 -34.56 26.44 2.14
CA GLY A 193 -35.97 26.09 2.37
C GLY A 193 -36.66 27.09 3.31
N SER A 194 -36.02 27.44 4.43
CA SER A 194 -36.53 28.42 5.39
C SER A 194 -36.64 29.81 4.78
N TRP A 195 -35.65 30.22 3.98
CA TRP A 195 -35.68 31.48 3.24
C TRP A 195 -36.82 31.49 2.22
N CYS A 196 -36.99 30.42 1.44
CA CYS A 196 -38.11 30.32 0.50
C CYS A 196 -39.48 30.40 1.20
N GLU A 197 -39.63 29.81 2.38
CA GLU A 197 -40.87 29.89 3.19
C GLU A 197 -41.15 31.32 3.67
N GLN A 198 -40.11 32.06 4.12
CA GLN A 198 -40.24 33.44 4.54
C GLN A 198 -40.76 34.38 3.44
N PHE A 199 -40.43 34.10 2.18
CA PHE A 199 -40.87 34.89 1.02
C PHE A 199 -42.07 34.27 0.26
N GLY A 200 -42.72 33.23 0.81
CA GLY A 200 -43.93 32.63 0.23
C GLY A 200 -43.71 31.79 -1.04
N PHE A 201 -42.50 31.29 -1.28
CA PHE A 201 -42.17 30.47 -2.44
C PHE A 201 -42.46 28.96 -2.21
N ASP A 202 -43.74 28.59 -2.08
CA ASP A 202 -44.16 27.21 -1.75
C ASP A 202 -43.91 26.16 -2.85
N LYS A 203 -43.63 26.60 -4.09
CA LYS A 203 -43.56 25.71 -5.26
C LYS A 203 -42.15 25.25 -5.62
N HIS A 204 -41.11 25.75 -4.94
CA HIS A 204 -39.72 25.46 -5.32
C HIS A 204 -39.38 23.98 -5.03
N PRO A 205 -38.76 23.23 -5.97
CA PRO A 205 -38.37 21.82 -5.78
C PRO A 205 -37.48 21.55 -4.55
N ILE A 206 -36.82 22.56 -3.98
CA ILE A 206 -35.96 22.44 -2.79
C ILE A 206 -36.82 22.31 -1.51
N CYS A 207 -38.01 22.91 -1.49
CA CYS A 207 -38.96 22.90 -0.37
C CYS A 207 -39.90 21.67 -0.36
N ARG A 208 -39.87 20.83 -1.40
CA ARG A 208 -40.73 19.64 -1.45
C ARG A 208 -40.21 18.59 -0.47
N LYS A 209 -40.88 18.46 0.68
CA LYS A 209 -40.76 17.27 1.54
C LYS A 209 -41.04 16.05 0.64
N ARG A 210 -40.03 15.21 0.40
CA ARG A 210 -40.22 13.92 -0.29
C ARG A 210 -41.28 13.16 0.50
N LYS A 211 -42.50 13.04 -0.04
CA LYS A 211 -43.54 12.19 0.56
C LYS A 211 -42.93 10.80 0.69
N THR A 212 -42.87 10.29 1.92
CA THR A 212 -42.41 8.91 2.13
C THR A 212 -43.42 7.96 1.46
N SER A 213 -43.03 6.75 1.08
CA SER A 213 -43.96 5.78 0.46
C SER A 213 -45.22 5.56 1.30
N LYS A 214 -45.14 5.72 2.63
CA LYS A 214 -46.30 5.68 3.54
C LYS A 214 -47.26 6.86 3.37
N ASP A 215 -46.74 8.05 3.05
CA ASP A 215 -47.56 9.25 2.82
C ASP A 215 -48.24 9.22 1.45
N ILE A 216 -47.55 8.65 0.45
CA ILE A 216 -48.13 8.39 -0.88
C ILE A 216 -49.23 7.34 -0.78
N TYR A 217 -49.00 6.26 -0.01
CA TYR A 217 -50.01 5.22 0.23
C TYR A 217 -51.24 5.76 0.96
N ARG A 218 -51.06 6.56 2.03
CA ARG A 218 -52.17 7.19 2.76
C ARG A 218 -52.96 8.18 1.90
N TYR A 219 -52.27 8.96 1.05
CA TYR A 219 -52.94 9.87 0.12
C TYR A 219 -53.77 9.09 -0.93
N ARG A 220 -53.21 8.04 -1.55
CA ARG A 220 -53.94 7.17 -2.49
C ARG A 220 -55.16 6.49 -1.85
N LYS A 221 -55.07 6.09 -0.58
CA LYS A 221 -56.20 5.53 0.17
C LYS A 221 -57.29 6.58 0.45
N LYS A 222 -56.90 7.83 0.72
CA LYS A 222 -57.84 8.95 0.96
C LYS A 222 -58.51 9.47 -0.31
N THR A 223 -57.82 9.49 -1.46
CA THR A 223 -58.37 10.05 -2.70
C THR A 223 -59.13 9.04 -3.56
N GLY A 224 -59.33 7.80 -3.09
CA GLY A 224 -60.14 6.80 -3.80
C GLY A 224 -59.62 6.41 -5.18
N MET A 225 -58.40 6.81 -5.58
CA MET A 225 -57.80 6.43 -6.86
C MET A 225 -57.27 4.99 -6.80
N GLY A 226 -58.20 4.03 -6.70
CA GLY A 226 -57.95 2.62 -6.96
C GLY A 226 -57.51 2.42 -8.41
N ARG A 227 -56.58 1.49 -8.63
CA ARG A 227 -56.05 1.12 -9.96
C ARG A 227 -57.21 0.91 -10.94
N ARG A 228 -57.35 1.79 -11.94
CA ARG A 228 -58.18 1.49 -13.12
C ARG A 228 -57.54 0.28 -13.81
N LYS A 229 -58.20 -0.87 -13.75
CA LYS A 229 -57.86 -2.03 -14.56
C LYS A 229 -58.02 -1.62 -16.02
N ILE A 230 -56.94 -1.69 -16.78
CA ILE A 230 -56.96 -1.57 -18.24
C ILE A 230 -57.63 -2.86 -18.72
N ILE A 231 -58.80 -2.73 -19.35
CA ILE A 231 -59.46 -3.84 -20.05
C ILE A 231 -58.77 -3.94 -21.42
N PRO A 232 -58.21 -5.09 -21.82
CA PRO A 232 -57.68 -5.25 -23.16
C PRO A 232 -58.85 -5.45 -24.15
N LYS A 233 -58.75 -4.80 -25.31
CA LYS A 233 -59.49 -5.16 -26.52
C LYS A 233 -58.67 -6.16 -27.32
#